data_AF-A0A538SRD5-F1
#
_entry.id   AF-A0A538SRD5-F1
#
_cell.length_a   1.000
_cell.length_b   1.000
_cell.length_c   1.000
_cell.angle_alpha   90.00
_cell.angle_beta   90.00
_cell.angle_gamma   90.00
#
_symmetry.space_group_name_H-M   'P 1'
#
loop_
_entity.id
_entity.type
_entity.pdbx_description
1 polymer ?
#
loop_
_entity_poly.entity_id
_entity_poly.type
_entity_poly.pdbx_seq_one_letter_code
_entity_poly.pdbx_strand_id
1 'polypeptide(L)'
;MAGDETLRNVPDEAPSEPAPPPDHAAPAVAPAPRPRRPWREALAEPPEVPIEVPRSRLAAQSRRDFLLYAAGVAATAAGAWWLLPDRTKARLLPGPARDRLDTLAARAGLTREQRERALDRALTFDDDVAEALYTKNRRVRTYGRSEVTPLPNNYDGQTPGPEYLPTWSLRVSGLASGRLEHLTIGDLLGRFAHHEQVTRLVCVEGWSAIAWWGGIRFADFLAAFPPAPSTRWAALRSAVNLDFAGNSDPYYVSIDLETARHPQTLLATHQGGRPLTLAHGAPLRLLAPMKLGLKNIKAVTDVAYTAQEPPDYWSQRGYSKYDGL
;
A
#
# COMPACT_ATOMS: atom_id res chain seq x y z
N MET A 1 -30.35 7.53 88.32
CA MET A 1 -29.93 6.74 87.15
C MET A 1 -30.50 7.43 85.93
N ALA A 2 -29.64 7.65 84.94
CA ALA A 2 -29.86 8.56 83.81
C ALA A 2 -31.08 8.18 82.96
N GLY A 3 -31.84 9.20 82.54
CA GLY A 3 -32.70 9.14 81.36
C GLY A 3 -31.90 9.58 80.14
N ASP A 4 -32.29 9.11 78.96
CA ASP A 4 -32.83 9.93 77.88
C ASP A 4 -33.14 9.05 76.66
N GLU A 5 -34.33 9.21 76.11
CA GLU A 5 -34.82 8.52 74.92
C GLU A 5 -34.12 9.09 73.68
N THR A 6 -33.52 8.24 72.85
CA THR A 6 -33.05 8.66 71.51
C THR A 6 -33.51 7.68 70.44
N LEU A 7 -34.59 8.09 69.76
CA LEU A 7 -34.96 7.67 68.42
C LEU A 7 -33.80 7.95 67.46
N ARG A 8 -33.34 6.93 66.70
CA ARG A 8 -32.60 7.14 65.44
C ARG A 8 -33.19 6.28 64.35
N ASN A 9 -33.63 7.00 63.32
CA ASN A 9 -34.21 6.54 62.07
C ASN A 9 -33.28 5.59 61.29
N VAL A 10 -33.88 4.53 60.77
CA VAL A 10 -33.37 3.71 59.67
C VAL A 10 -33.57 4.49 58.36
N PRO A 11 -32.58 4.60 57.46
CA PRO A 11 -32.78 5.22 56.15
C PRO A 11 -33.57 4.28 55.22
N ASP A 12 -34.58 4.85 54.58
CA ASP A 12 -35.47 4.24 53.59
C ASP A 12 -34.69 4.00 52.28
N GLU A 13 -34.54 2.75 51.87
CA GLU A 13 -33.84 2.33 50.66
C GLU A 13 -34.84 2.35 49.49
N ALA A 14 -34.73 3.35 48.61
CA ALA A 14 -35.60 3.49 47.44
C ALA A 14 -35.40 2.31 46.45
N PRO A 15 -36.47 1.75 45.86
CA PRO A 15 -36.37 0.64 44.92
C PRO A 15 -35.71 1.07 43.61
N SER A 16 -34.73 0.28 43.16
CA SER A 16 -34.01 0.44 41.90
C SER A 16 -34.91 0.13 40.69
N GLU A 17 -34.82 0.99 39.66
CA GLU A 17 -35.49 0.80 38.36
C GLU A 17 -34.96 -0.45 37.64
N PRO A 18 -35.82 -1.24 36.96
CA PRO A 18 -35.39 -2.41 36.21
C PRO A 18 -34.67 -1.99 34.91
N ALA A 19 -33.55 -2.66 34.63
CA ALA A 19 -32.78 -2.47 33.40
C ALA A 19 -33.60 -2.82 32.13
N PRO A 20 -33.38 -2.10 31.01
CA PRO A 20 -34.08 -2.37 29.76
C PRO A 20 -33.64 -3.71 29.15
N PRO A 21 -34.54 -4.41 28.43
CA PRO A 21 -34.23 -5.71 27.82
C PRO A 21 -33.21 -5.59 26.67
N PRO A 22 -32.48 -6.66 26.36
CA PRO A 22 -31.49 -6.66 25.28
C PRO A 22 -32.17 -6.59 23.90
N ASP A 23 -31.62 -5.74 23.03
CA ASP A 23 -32.06 -5.57 21.64
C ASP A 23 -31.92 -6.88 20.85
N HIS A 24 -33.04 -7.50 20.49
CA HIS A 24 -33.07 -8.64 19.58
C HIS A 24 -32.79 -8.14 18.16
N ALA A 25 -31.62 -8.47 17.63
CA ALA A 25 -31.23 -8.20 16.25
C ALA A 25 -32.27 -8.76 15.27
N ALA A 26 -32.84 -7.88 14.43
CA ALA A 26 -33.74 -8.27 13.35
C ALA A 26 -33.03 -9.19 12.33
N PRO A 27 -33.72 -10.18 11.74
CA PRO A 27 -33.12 -11.09 10.77
C PRO A 27 -32.73 -10.34 9.49
N ALA A 28 -31.52 -10.60 9.00
CA ALA A 28 -30.99 -10.01 7.78
C ALA A 28 -31.82 -10.42 6.56
N VAL A 29 -32.42 -9.44 5.89
CA VAL A 29 -33.11 -9.62 4.62
C VAL A 29 -32.07 -9.96 3.54
N ALA A 30 -32.23 -11.10 2.86
CA ALA A 30 -31.37 -11.50 1.76
C ALA A 30 -31.47 -10.49 0.60
N PRO A 31 -30.34 -10.03 0.01
CA PRO A 31 -30.38 -9.08 -1.09
C PRO A 31 -30.97 -9.71 -2.36
N ALA A 32 -31.83 -8.97 -3.06
CA ALA A 32 -32.44 -9.40 -4.31
C ALA A 32 -31.39 -9.70 -5.40
N PRO A 33 -31.66 -10.66 -6.32
CA PRO A 33 -30.75 -11.01 -7.39
C PRO A 33 -30.53 -9.81 -8.33
N ARG A 34 -29.25 -9.48 -8.57
CA ARG A 34 -28.88 -8.36 -9.44
C ARG A 34 -29.16 -8.69 -10.92
N PRO A 35 -29.69 -7.73 -11.71
CA PRO A 35 -29.90 -7.94 -13.13
C PRO A 35 -28.55 -8.12 -13.87
N ARG A 36 -28.54 -9.02 -14.86
CA ARG A 36 -27.35 -9.31 -15.67
C ARG A 36 -26.97 -8.09 -16.52
N ARG A 37 -25.79 -7.52 -16.25
CA ARG A 37 -25.23 -6.40 -17.03
C ARG A 37 -24.70 -6.89 -18.39
N PRO A 38 -24.83 -6.09 -19.46
CA PRO A 38 -24.16 -6.37 -20.73
C PRO A 38 -22.63 -6.38 -20.54
N TRP A 39 -21.94 -7.28 -21.23
CA TRP A 39 -20.50 -7.57 -21.02
C TRP A 39 -19.58 -6.34 -21.13
N ARG A 40 -19.98 -5.32 -21.89
CA ARG A 40 -19.22 -4.06 -22.01
C ARG A 40 -19.26 -3.21 -20.72
N GLU A 41 -20.34 -3.28 -19.95
CA GLU A 41 -20.46 -2.64 -18.63
C GLU A 41 -19.85 -3.48 -17.51
N ALA A 42 -19.60 -4.77 -17.74
CA ALA A 42 -18.88 -5.62 -16.78
C ALA A 42 -17.38 -5.28 -16.70
N LEU A 43 -16.82 -4.62 -17.72
CA LEU A 43 -15.46 -4.09 -17.73
C LEU A 43 -15.36 -2.68 -17.12
N ALA A 44 -16.49 -2.01 -16.93
CA ALA A 44 -16.55 -0.71 -16.26
C ALA A 44 -16.51 -0.95 -14.75
N GLU A 45 -15.60 -0.25 -14.09
CA GLU A 45 -15.49 -0.30 -12.63
C GLU A 45 -16.82 0.19 -12.02
N PRO A 46 -17.47 -0.61 -11.15
CA PRO A 46 -18.74 -0.23 -10.55
C PRO A 46 -18.56 1.05 -9.71
N PRO A 47 -19.61 1.89 -9.59
CA PRO A 47 -19.55 3.05 -8.71
C PRO A 47 -19.25 2.58 -7.28
N GLU A 48 -18.22 3.18 -6.70
CA GLU A 48 -17.78 2.80 -5.37
C GLU A 48 -18.78 3.25 -4.32
N VAL A 49 -19.16 2.30 -3.47
CA VAL A 49 -19.95 2.54 -2.28
C VAL A 49 -18.97 2.50 -1.12
N PRO A 50 -18.78 3.61 -0.37
CA PRO A 50 -17.99 3.59 0.85
C PRO A 50 -18.56 2.54 1.81
N ILE A 51 -17.76 1.53 2.14
CA ILE A 51 -18.12 0.55 3.16
C ILE A 51 -17.34 0.91 4.42
N GLU A 52 -18.03 1.46 5.40
CA GLU A 52 -17.44 1.74 6.70
C GLU A 52 -17.44 0.44 7.53
N VAL A 53 -16.24 -0.04 7.86
CA VAL A 53 -16.06 -1.27 8.63
C VAL A 53 -15.53 -0.90 10.03
N PRO A 54 -16.20 -1.31 11.11
CA PRO A 54 -15.71 -1.07 12.47
C PRO A 54 -14.29 -1.61 12.66
N ARG A 55 -13.41 -0.84 13.31
CA ARG A 55 -12.00 -1.23 13.56
C ARG A 55 -11.85 -2.62 14.21
N SER A 56 -12.81 -3.02 15.04
CA SER A 56 -12.85 -4.34 15.67
C SER A 56 -13.04 -5.50 14.68
N ARG A 57 -13.70 -5.28 13.53
CA ARG A 57 -13.84 -6.29 12.47
C ARG A 57 -12.61 -6.39 11.58
N LEU A 58 -11.83 -5.31 11.43
CA LEU A 58 -10.56 -5.32 10.69
C LEU A 58 -9.47 -6.14 11.41
N ALA A 59 -9.59 -6.29 12.74
CA ALA A 59 -8.64 -7.01 13.58
C ALA A 59 -8.75 -8.55 13.48
N ALA A 60 -9.77 -9.09 12.80
CA ALA A 60 -9.96 -10.52 12.67
C ALA A 60 -9.64 -11.00 11.25
N GLN A 61 -8.38 -11.45 11.08
CA GLN A 61 -7.78 -12.07 9.90
C GLN A 61 -7.32 -11.10 8.81
N SER A 62 -5.99 -11.00 8.67
CA SER A 62 -5.38 -10.40 7.49
C SER A 62 -5.75 -11.21 6.23
N ARG A 63 -5.90 -10.56 5.07
CA ARG A 63 -6.09 -11.26 3.77
C ARG A 63 -5.03 -12.35 3.56
N ARG A 64 -3.82 -12.11 4.06
CA ARG A 64 -2.71 -13.07 4.13
C ARG A 64 -3.07 -14.31 4.95
N ASP A 65 -3.66 -14.17 6.13
CA ASP A 65 -4.09 -15.30 6.97
C ASP A 65 -5.18 -16.14 6.30
N PHE A 66 -6.13 -15.50 5.62
CA PHE A 66 -7.19 -16.20 4.87
C PHE A 66 -6.63 -16.97 3.66
N LEU A 67 -5.77 -16.33 2.86
CA LEU A 67 -5.12 -16.96 1.71
C LEU A 67 -4.17 -18.08 2.15
N LEU A 68 -3.42 -17.88 3.24
CA LEU A 68 -2.56 -18.91 3.82
C LEU A 68 -3.37 -20.08 4.37
N TYR A 69 -4.55 -19.82 4.94
CA TYR A 69 -5.45 -20.88 5.39
C TYR A 69 -6.01 -21.68 4.21
N ALA A 70 -6.50 -21.03 3.17
CA ALA A 70 -7.01 -21.70 1.96
C ALA A 70 -5.92 -22.47 1.21
N ALA A 71 -4.75 -21.86 1.02
CA ALA A 71 -3.57 -22.51 0.46
C ALA A 71 -3.09 -23.66 1.35
N GLY A 72 -3.21 -23.51 2.67
CA GLY A 72 -2.89 -24.55 3.64
C GLY A 72 -3.77 -25.78 3.51
N VAL A 73 -5.10 -25.60 3.44
CA VAL A 73 -6.05 -26.69 3.19
C VAL A 73 -5.75 -27.39 1.87
N ALA A 74 -5.52 -26.63 0.78
CA ALA A 74 -5.18 -27.19 -0.52
C ALA A 74 -3.83 -27.94 -0.52
N ALA A 75 -2.80 -27.39 0.12
CA ALA A 75 -1.49 -28.02 0.24
C ALA A 75 -1.54 -29.30 1.09
N THR A 76 -2.40 -29.36 2.10
CA THR A 76 -2.65 -30.58 2.88
C THR A 76 -3.25 -31.67 1.98
N ALA A 77 -4.22 -31.31 1.13
CA ALA A 77 -4.84 -32.22 0.18
C ALA A 77 -3.89 -32.67 -0.95
N ALA A 78 -2.96 -31.79 -1.37
CA ALA A 78 -2.00 -32.06 -2.44
C ALA A 78 -0.65 -32.65 -1.96
N GLY A 79 -0.48 -32.95 -0.67
CA GLY A 79 0.78 -33.48 -0.11
C GLY A 79 1.92 -32.45 -0.01
N ALA A 80 1.63 -31.18 -0.25
CA ALA A 80 2.55 -30.04 -0.18
C ALA A 80 2.58 -29.36 1.20
N TRP A 81 1.99 -29.99 2.24
CA TRP A 81 1.89 -29.49 3.63
C TRP A 81 3.19 -28.91 4.19
N TRP A 82 4.34 -29.48 3.81
CA TRP A 82 5.66 -29.11 4.30
C TRP A 82 6.13 -27.72 3.89
N LEU A 83 5.52 -27.13 2.85
CA LEU A 83 5.78 -25.77 2.39
C LEU A 83 5.06 -24.70 3.23
N LEU A 84 4.12 -25.08 4.09
CA LEU A 84 3.32 -24.11 4.85
C LEU A 84 4.11 -23.50 6.03
N PRO A 85 3.86 -22.21 6.37
CA PRO A 85 4.42 -21.60 7.57
C PRO A 85 4.00 -22.31 8.86
N ASP A 86 4.87 -22.34 9.88
CA ASP A 86 4.62 -23.04 11.15
C ASP A 86 3.36 -22.57 11.88
N ARG A 87 3.05 -21.27 11.78
CA ARG A 87 1.81 -20.70 12.35
C ARG A 87 0.55 -21.22 11.66
N THR A 88 0.63 -21.46 10.35
CA THR A 88 -0.48 -21.99 9.54
C THR A 88 -0.69 -23.47 9.83
N LYS A 89 0.41 -24.25 9.90
CA LYS A 89 0.38 -25.67 10.31
C LYS A 89 -0.26 -25.85 11.69
N ALA A 90 0.11 -25.00 12.64
CA ALA A 90 -0.44 -25.01 14.00
C ALA A 90 -1.95 -24.72 14.08
N ARG A 91 -2.50 -23.96 13.12
CA ARG A 91 -3.94 -23.66 13.03
C ARG A 91 -4.73 -24.79 12.35
N LEU A 92 -4.11 -25.57 11.48
CA LEU A 92 -4.77 -26.58 10.66
C LEU A 92 -4.86 -27.95 11.36
N LEU A 93 -3.85 -28.35 12.14
CA LEU A 93 -3.82 -29.66 12.81
C LEU A 93 -3.18 -29.58 14.21
N PRO A 94 -3.70 -30.35 15.20
CA PRO A 94 -3.11 -30.44 16.53
C PRO A 94 -1.78 -31.22 16.53
N GLY A 95 -0.92 -30.92 17.52
CA GLY A 95 0.49 -31.33 17.60
C GLY A 95 0.85 -32.74 17.12
N PRO A 96 0.23 -33.82 17.64
CA PRO A 96 0.63 -35.19 17.28
C PRO A 96 0.45 -35.55 15.80
N ALA A 97 -0.54 -34.93 15.14
CA ALA A 97 -0.78 -35.12 13.71
C ALA A 97 0.16 -34.26 12.85
N ARG A 98 0.49 -33.05 13.32
CA ARG A 98 1.49 -32.17 12.72
C ARG A 98 2.87 -32.84 12.70
N ASP A 99 3.31 -33.38 13.83
CA ASP A 99 4.64 -33.97 13.98
C ASP A 99 4.85 -35.20 13.07
N ARG A 100 3.80 -36.00 12.85
CA ARG A 100 3.83 -37.14 11.91
C ARG A 100 3.95 -36.71 10.45
N LEU A 101 3.23 -35.66 10.05
CA LEU A 101 3.29 -35.11 8.69
C LEU A 101 4.63 -34.42 8.41
N ASP A 102 5.18 -33.70 9.39
CA ASP A 102 6.51 -33.10 9.27
C ASP A 102 7.61 -34.18 9.23
N THR A 103 7.46 -35.29 9.94
CA THR A 103 8.38 -36.46 9.86
C THR A 103 8.33 -37.15 8.49
N LEU A 104 7.14 -37.27 7.89
CA LEU A 104 6.98 -37.82 6.53
C LEU A 104 7.56 -36.89 5.47
N ALA A 105 7.47 -35.57 5.66
CA ALA A 105 7.99 -34.60 4.72
C ALA A 105 9.49 -34.31 4.85
N ALA A 106 10.09 -34.49 6.04
CA ALA A 106 11.55 -34.44 6.21
C ALA A 106 12.28 -35.44 5.30
N ARG A 107 11.61 -36.52 4.87
CA ARG A 107 12.10 -37.47 3.86
C ARG A 107 12.18 -36.90 2.43
N ALA A 108 11.61 -35.73 2.15
CA ALA A 108 11.66 -35.07 0.84
C ALA A 108 12.91 -34.20 0.60
N GLY A 109 13.83 -34.10 1.57
CA GLY A 109 15.23 -33.74 1.32
C GLY A 109 15.55 -32.33 0.80
N LEU A 110 14.71 -31.32 1.05
CA LEU A 110 14.99 -29.94 0.63
C LEU A 110 15.68 -29.11 1.73
N THR A 111 16.72 -28.37 1.34
CA THR A 111 17.45 -27.46 2.25
C THR A 111 16.55 -26.30 2.69
N ARG A 112 16.87 -25.68 3.83
CA ARG A 112 16.11 -24.55 4.37
C ARG A 112 15.97 -23.40 3.37
N GLU A 113 17.04 -23.04 2.68
CA GLU A 113 17.01 -22.02 1.63
C GLU A 113 16.10 -22.39 0.44
N GLN A 114 16.02 -23.67 0.07
CA GLN A 114 15.14 -24.11 -1.01
C GLN A 114 13.67 -23.97 -0.60
N ARG A 115 13.34 -24.21 0.68
CA ARG A 115 11.99 -24.00 1.22
C ARG A 115 11.63 -22.52 1.26
N GLU A 116 12.53 -21.67 1.72
CA GLU A 116 12.32 -20.21 1.77
C GLU A 116 12.13 -19.65 0.36
N ARG A 117 12.98 -20.03 -0.63
CA ARG A 117 12.81 -19.63 -2.04
C ARG A 117 11.50 -20.12 -2.66
N ALA A 118 11.09 -21.35 -2.38
CA ALA A 118 9.84 -21.90 -2.90
C ALA A 118 8.62 -21.19 -2.29
N LEU A 119 8.68 -20.90 -0.99
CA LEU A 119 7.64 -20.16 -0.28
C LEU A 119 7.55 -18.72 -0.80
N ASP A 120 8.66 -18.01 -0.97
CA ASP A 120 8.67 -16.65 -1.51
C ASP A 120 8.07 -16.58 -2.92
N ARG A 121 8.41 -17.55 -3.79
CA ARG A 121 7.76 -17.64 -5.12
C ARG A 121 6.27 -17.93 -5.03
N ALA A 122 5.84 -18.83 -4.14
CA ALA A 122 4.43 -19.14 -3.98
C ALA A 122 3.64 -17.94 -3.42
N LEU A 123 4.25 -17.15 -2.53
CA LEU A 123 3.64 -15.95 -1.94
C LEU A 123 3.58 -14.78 -2.92
N THR A 124 4.53 -14.69 -3.86
CA THR A 124 4.58 -13.64 -4.89
C THR A 124 3.93 -14.06 -6.21
N PHE A 125 3.38 -15.26 -6.32
CA PHE A 125 2.70 -15.72 -7.53
C PHE A 125 1.45 -14.89 -7.86
N ASP A 126 0.68 -14.46 -6.84
CA ASP A 126 -0.48 -13.56 -7.04
C ASP A 126 -0.03 -12.19 -7.59
N ASP A 127 1.11 -11.70 -7.12
CA ASP A 127 1.76 -10.47 -7.61
C ASP A 127 2.17 -10.61 -9.09
N ASP A 128 2.78 -11.74 -9.47
CA ASP A 128 3.19 -12.03 -10.86
C ASP A 128 1.98 -12.23 -11.79
N VAL A 129 0.92 -12.87 -11.30
CA VAL A 129 -0.33 -13.05 -12.05
C VAL A 129 -1.07 -11.73 -12.19
N ALA A 130 -1.13 -10.90 -11.15
CA ALA A 130 -1.67 -9.55 -11.23
C ALA A 130 -0.87 -8.73 -12.24
N GLU A 131 0.46 -8.77 -12.21
CA GLU A 131 1.31 -8.13 -13.21
C GLU A 131 1.02 -8.60 -14.64
N ALA A 132 0.85 -9.90 -14.85
CA ALA A 132 0.55 -10.48 -16.15
C ALA A 132 -0.87 -10.18 -16.66
N LEU A 133 -1.85 -10.05 -15.76
CA LEU A 133 -3.26 -9.78 -16.10
C LEU A 133 -3.55 -8.28 -16.29
N TYR A 134 -2.68 -7.39 -15.82
CA TYR A 134 -2.85 -5.95 -16.05
C TYR A 134 -2.61 -5.60 -17.51
N THR A 135 -3.66 -5.06 -18.14
CA THR A 135 -3.51 -4.45 -19.46
C THR A 135 -2.63 -3.21 -19.31
N LYS A 136 -1.44 -3.27 -19.90
CA LYS A 136 -0.34 -2.29 -19.78
C LYS A 136 -0.71 -0.83 -20.11
N ASN A 137 -1.81 -0.64 -20.85
CA ASN A 137 -2.34 0.67 -21.25
C ASN A 137 -3.67 1.03 -20.57
N ARG A 138 -4.12 0.23 -19.59
CA ARG A 138 -5.36 0.51 -18.86
C ARG A 138 -5.13 1.72 -17.97
N ARG A 139 -5.80 2.81 -18.34
CA ARG A 139 -5.82 4.02 -17.55
C ARG A 139 -6.71 3.82 -16.33
N VAL A 140 -6.25 4.33 -15.19
CA VAL A 140 -7.11 4.48 -14.01
C VAL A 140 -8.13 5.57 -14.26
N ARG A 141 -9.27 5.49 -13.57
CA ARG A 141 -10.31 6.50 -13.62
C ARG A 141 -9.75 7.89 -13.30
N THR A 142 -10.14 8.86 -14.13
CA THR A 142 -9.91 10.29 -13.89
C THR A 142 -11.18 10.95 -13.38
N TYR A 143 -11.01 12.04 -12.64
CA TYR A 143 -12.11 12.77 -11.99
C TYR A 143 -12.15 14.23 -12.46
N GLY A 144 -13.24 14.94 -12.16
CA GLY A 144 -13.33 16.38 -12.29
C GLY A 144 -12.60 17.10 -11.15
N ARG A 145 -12.15 18.33 -11.37
CA ARG A 145 -11.53 19.16 -10.31
C ARG A 145 -12.48 19.44 -9.14
N SER A 146 -13.80 19.41 -9.38
CA SER A 146 -14.84 19.54 -8.35
C SER A 146 -14.96 18.32 -7.43
N GLU A 147 -14.39 17.17 -7.81
CA GLU A 147 -14.40 15.94 -7.02
C GLU A 147 -13.14 15.80 -6.14
N VAL A 148 -12.24 16.79 -6.15
CA VAL A 148 -11.01 16.77 -5.34
C VAL A 148 -11.37 16.76 -3.86
N THR A 149 -10.77 15.81 -3.13
CA THR A 149 -10.91 15.67 -1.68
C THR A 149 -9.62 16.11 -0.99
N PRO A 150 -9.66 16.43 0.33
CA PRO A 150 -8.44 16.60 1.10
C PRO A 150 -7.56 15.35 1.00
N LEU A 151 -6.25 15.54 0.80
CA LEU A 151 -5.26 14.46 0.77
C LEU A 151 -4.61 14.37 2.16
N PRO A 152 -4.85 13.29 2.92
CA PRO A 152 -4.19 13.09 4.21
C PRO A 152 -2.66 13.07 4.06
N ASN A 153 -1.96 13.70 5.00
CA ASN A 153 -0.53 13.47 5.15
C ASN A 153 -0.32 12.22 6.00
N ASN A 154 0.09 11.13 5.35
CA ASN A 154 0.20 9.85 6.02
C ASN A 154 1.62 9.26 5.88
N TYR A 155 2.43 9.48 6.90
CA TYR A 155 3.62 8.71 7.29
C TYR A 155 4.10 9.30 8.62
N ASP A 156 4.55 8.45 9.56
CA ASP A 156 5.02 8.87 10.89
C ASP A 156 6.45 9.44 10.89
N GLY A 157 6.92 9.91 9.74
CA GLY A 157 8.28 10.38 9.53
C GLY A 157 8.39 11.90 9.45
N GLN A 158 9.62 12.38 9.30
CA GLN A 158 9.94 13.79 9.13
C GLN A 158 10.21 14.11 7.66
N THR A 159 9.51 15.11 7.11
CA THR A 159 9.99 15.79 5.88
C THR A 159 11.13 16.74 6.22
N PRO A 160 12.03 17.00 5.27
CA PRO A 160 13.01 18.07 5.40
C PRO A 160 12.35 19.43 5.70
N GLY A 161 13.03 20.27 6.49
CA GLY A 161 12.61 21.65 6.75
C GLY A 161 12.73 22.54 5.51
N PRO A 162 12.06 23.71 5.46
CA PRO A 162 12.02 24.59 4.28
C PRO A 162 13.40 24.93 3.67
N GLU A 163 14.44 24.97 4.49
CA GLU A 163 15.84 25.24 4.11
C GLU A 163 16.43 24.25 3.10
N TYR A 164 15.82 23.07 2.94
CA TYR A 164 16.27 22.09 1.94
C TYR A 164 15.83 22.44 0.52
N LEU A 165 14.74 23.21 0.33
CA LEU A 165 14.18 23.47 -1.00
C LEU A 165 15.15 24.26 -1.91
N PRO A 166 15.82 25.33 -1.43
CA PRO A 166 16.76 26.08 -2.26
C PRO A 166 18.01 25.28 -2.65
N THR A 167 18.37 24.26 -1.88
CA THR A 167 19.56 23.42 -2.11
C THR A 167 19.23 22.09 -2.78
N TRP A 168 17.93 21.83 -3.02
CA TRP A 168 17.48 20.59 -3.61
C TRP A 168 17.95 20.43 -5.05
N SER A 169 18.40 19.22 -5.38
CA SER A 169 18.70 18.79 -6.74
C SER A 169 18.34 17.31 -6.90
N LEU A 170 17.77 16.97 -8.05
CA LEU A 170 17.53 15.60 -8.48
C LEU A 170 18.79 15.03 -9.12
N ARG A 171 19.36 13.99 -8.52
CA ARG A 171 20.44 13.19 -9.10
C ARG A 171 19.86 12.11 -10.00
N VAL A 172 20.36 11.99 -11.23
CA VAL A 172 19.91 10.98 -12.21
C VAL A 172 21.10 10.15 -12.69
N SER A 173 21.03 8.83 -12.52
CA SER A 173 22.12 7.90 -12.83
C SER A 173 21.65 6.66 -13.59
N GLY A 174 22.60 5.89 -14.13
CA GLY A 174 22.30 4.72 -14.97
C GLY A 174 21.82 5.10 -16.38
N LEU A 175 22.20 6.29 -16.85
CA LEU A 175 21.86 6.80 -18.19
C LEU A 175 22.62 6.04 -19.29
N ALA A 176 22.04 5.96 -20.49
CA ALA A 176 22.68 5.39 -21.67
C ALA A 176 23.99 6.11 -22.06
N SER A 177 24.09 7.40 -21.73
CA SER A 177 25.32 8.18 -21.90
C SER A 177 26.42 7.81 -20.92
N GLY A 178 26.13 7.03 -19.87
CA GLY A 178 27.02 6.77 -18.73
C GLY A 178 27.21 7.96 -17.80
N ARG A 179 26.60 9.12 -18.09
CA ARG A 179 26.73 10.35 -17.29
C ARG A 179 25.85 10.32 -16.05
N LEU A 180 26.31 11.03 -15.03
CA LEU A 180 25.52 11.43 -13.88
C LEU A 180 24.97 12.84 -14.15
N GLU A 181 23.65 13.02 -14.03
CA GLU A 181 23.01 14.32 -14.21
C GLU A 181 22.48 14.85 -12.88
N HIS A 182 22.48 16.18 -12.74
CA HIS A 182 21.96 16.91 -11.61
C HIS A 182 20.99 17.97 -12.12
N LEU A 183 19.74 17.91 -11.67
CA LEU A 183 18.67 18.78 -12.15
C LEU A 183 18.11 19.58 -10.98
N THR A 184 18.01 20.90 -11.14
CA THR A 184 17.26 21.74 -10.21
C THR A 184 15.77 21.65 -10.50
N ILE A 185 14.93 22.17 -9.59
CA ILE A 185 13.49 22.24 -9.87
C ILE A 185 13.21 23.19 -11.05
N GLY A 186 14.02 24.24 -11.20
CA GLY A 186 13.96 25.15 -12.35
C GLY A 186 14.26 24.45 -13.68
N ASP A 187 15.24 23.55 -13.71
CA ASP A 187 15.53 22.72 -14.90
C ASP A 187 14.33 21.86 -15.29
N LEU A 188 13.69 21.22 -14.31
CA LEU A 188 12.52 20.38 -14.53
C LEU A 188 11.33 21.21 -15.07
N LEU A 189 11.03 22.33 -14.44
CA LEU A 189 9.91 23.19 -14.85
C LEU A 189 10.16 23.94 -16.16
N GLY A 190 11.42 24.22 -16.51
CA GLY A 190 11.79 24.93 -17.73
C GLY A 190 11.97 24.05 -18.96
N ARG A 191 12.30 22.76 -18.80
CA ARG A 191 12.60 21.83 -19.91
C ARG A 191 11.42 20.99 -20.36
N PHE A 192 10.43 20.77 -19.51
CA PHE A 192 9.35 19.82 -19.76
C PHE A 192 7.98 20.50 -19.82
N ALA A 193 7.10 19.93 -20.66
CA ALA A 193 5.70 20.33 -20.65
C ALA A 193 5.03 19.97 -19.32
N HIS A 194 4.19 20.86 -18.82
CA HIS A 194 3.41 20.62 -17.62
C HIS A 194 2.14 19.83 -17.96
N HIS A 195 1.96 18.70 -17.30
CA HIS A 195 0.81 17.82 -17.47
C HIS A 195 0.01 17.75 -16.17
N GLU A 196 -1.31 17.74 -16.31
CA GLU A 196 -2.22 17.65 -15.19
C GLU A 196 -3.12 16.42 -15.29
N GLN A 197 -3.48 15.88 -14.15
CA GLN A 197 -4.52 14.86 -14.03
C GLN A 197 -5.19 14.95 -12.67
N VAL A 198 -6.45 14.55 -12.61
CA VAL A 198 -7.15 14.34 -11.34
C VAL A 198 -7.35 12.84 -11.17
N THR A 199 -6.63 12.26 -10.23
CA THR A 199 -6.64 10.81 -9.98
C THR A 199 -6.74 10.53 -8.49
N ARG A 200 -7.23 9.33 -8.19
CA ARG A 200 -7.32 8.85 -6.83
C ARG A 200 -6.01 8.22 -6.40
N LEU A 201 -5.54 8.60 -5.22
CA LEU A 201 -4.49 7.90 -4.48
C LEU A 201 -5.16 6.99 -3.46
N VAL A 202 -4.85 5.69 -3.50
CA VAL A 202 -5.36 4.70 -2.54
C VAL A 202 -4.22 4.28 -1.62
N CYS A 203 -4.40 4.44 -0.31
CA CYS A 203 -3.41 4.05 0.68
C CYS A 203 -3.66 2.63 1.19
N VAL A 204 -2.58 1.95 1.56
CA VAL A 204 -2.63 0.58 2.11
C VAL A 204 -3.39 0.50 3.45
N GLU A 205 -3.55 1.62 4.15
CA GLU A 205 -4.25 1.71 5.43
C GLU A 205 -5.77 1.83 5.29
N GLY A 206 -6.30 1.72 4.07
CA GLY A 206 -7.75 1.65 3.82
C GLY A 206 -8.45 2.99 3.61
N TRP A 207 -7.71 4.08 3.39
CA TRP A 207 -8.27 5.35 2.93
C TRP A 207 -7.85 5.65 1.49
N SER A 208 -8.63 6.50 0.82
CA SER A 208 -8.27 7.04 -0.49
C SER A 208 -8.65 8.51 -0.60
N ALA A 209 -8.00 9.24 -1.50
CA ALA A 209 -8.27 10.64 -1.76
C ALA A 209 -8.15 10.95 -3.25
N ILE A 210 -9.05 11.78 -3.77
CA ILE A 210 -8.98 12.29 -5.14
C ILE A 210 -8.16 13.57 -5.11
N ALA A 211 -7.05 13.61 -5.83
CA ALA A 211 -6.16 14.76 -5.87
C ALA A 211 -5.92 15.22 -7.31
N TRP A 212 -5.86 16.54 -7.49
CA TRP A 212 -5.43 17.16 -8.73
C TRP A 212 -3.92 17.34 -8.70
N TRP A 213 -3.23 16.63 -9.58
CA TRP A 213 -1.78 16.62 -9.70
C TRP A 213 -1.33 17.37 -10.94
N GLY A 214 -0.16 18.00 -10.84
CA GLY A 214 0.55 18.62 -11.95
C GLY A 214 2.04 18.26 -11.93
N GLY A 215 2.65 18.07 -13.09
CA GLY A 215 4.08 17.80 -13.21
C GLY A 215 4.49 17.27 -14.57
N ILE A 216 5.54 16.44 -14.57
CA ILE A 216 6.20 15.94 -15.78
C ILE A 216 5.82 14.49 -15.98
N ARG A 217 5.43 14.08 -17.19
CA ARG A 217 5.25 12.65 -17.47
C ARG A 217 6.58 11.95 -17.34
N PHE A 218 6.64 10.87 -16.57
CA PHE A 218 7.88 10.14 -16.40
C PHE A 218 8.33 9.50 -17.74
N ALA A 219 7.41 9.21 -18.65
CA ALA A 219 7.74 8.88 -20.05
C ALA A 219 8.57 9.96 -20.77
N ASP A 220 8.23 11.25 -20.61
CA ASP A 220 8.97 12.36 -21.23
C ASP A 220 10.34 12.54 -20.55
N PHE A 221 10.39 12.37 -19.23
CA PHE A 221 11.64 12.36 -18.47
C PHE A 221 12.58 11.24 -18.94
N LEU A 222 12.06 10.02 -19.15
CA LEU A 222 12.81 8.90 -19.71
C LEU A 222 13.30 9.15 -21.14
N ALA A 223 12.54 9.90 -21.94
CA ALA A 223 12.97 10.27 -23.29
C ALA A 223 14.13 11.27 -23.27
N ALA A 224 14.09 12.25 -22.36
CA ALA A 224 15.17 13.24 -22.20
C ALA A 224 16.42 12.66 -21.51
N PHE A 225 16.22 11.71 -20.58
CA PHE A 225 17.27 11.04 -19.82
C PHE A 225 17.18 9.53 -20.04
N PRO A 226 17.58 9.03 -21.23
CA PRO A 226 17.39 7.63 -21.60
C PRO A 226 18.20 6.70 -20.69
N PRO A 227 17.59 5.62 -20.16
CA PRO A 227 18.28 4.62 -19.36
C PRO A 227 19.26 3.79 -20.19
N ALA A 228 20.30 3.26 -19.57
CA ALA A 228 21.25 2.36 -20.22
C ALA A 228 20.56 1.11 -20.80
N PRO A 229 21.13 0.49 -21.86
CA PRO A 229 20.63 -0.77 -22.38
C PRO A 229 20.45 -1.82 -21.29
N SER A 230 19.45 -2.68 -21.43
CA SER A 230 19.10 -3.72 -20.46
C SER A 230 18.58 -3.25 -19.10
N THR A 231 18.44 -1.94 -18.86
CA THR A 231 17.73 -1.41 -17.69
C THR A 231 16.27 -1.86 -17.70
N ARG A 232 15.72 -2.20 -16.52
CA ARG A 232 14.32 -2.61 -16.32
C ARG A 232 13.61 -1.81 -15.24
N TRP A 233 14.34 -1.12 -14.35
CA TRP A 233 13.78 -0.46 -13.17
C TRP A 233 14.28 0.98 -13.02
N ALA A 234 13.47 1.78 -12.33
CA ALA A 234 13.87 3.04 -11.72
C ALA A 234 13.79 2.90 -10.21
N ALA A 235 14.94 3.02 -9.53
CA ALA A 235 15.03 3.16 -8.09
C ALA A 235 14.92 4.64 -7.72
N LEU A 236 14.05 4.96 -6.77
CA LEU A 236 13.85 6.33 -6.28
C LEU A 236 14.21 6.41 -4.81
N ARG A 237 14.96 7.46 -4.44
CA ARG A 237 15.25 7.78 -3.03
C ARG A 237 14.61 9.10 -2.63
N SER A 238 14.31 9.21 -1.35
CA SER A 238 13.66 10.36 -0.74
C SER A 238 14.55 11.02 0.30
N ALA A 239 14.36 12.33 0.47
CA ALA A 239 14.85 13.07 1.63
C ALA A 239 13.96 12.89 2.89
N VAL A 240 12.82 12.18 2.79
CA VAL A 240 11.99 11.84 3.94
C VAL A 240 12.72 10.83 4.82
N ASN A 241 12.73 11.12 6.13
CA ASN A 241 13.19 10.21 7.16
C ASN A 241 12.00 9.55 7.84
N LEU A 242 11.91 8.22 7.83
CA LEU A 242 10.77 7.50 8.41
C LEU A 242 10.92 7.21 9.91
N ASP A 243 12.10 7.43 10.50
CA ASP A 243 12.26 7.36 11.94
C ASP A 243 11.93 8.69 12.62
N PHE A 244 10.92 8.66 13.48
CA PHE A 244 10.49 9.81 14.29
C PHE A 244 11.52 10.19 15.37
N ALA A 245 12.39 9.27 15.79
CA ALA A 245 13.43 9.50 16.77
C ALA A 245 14.66 10.22 16.18
N GLY A 246 14.67 10.48 14.87
CA GLY A 246 15.72 11.24 14.19
C GLY A 246 16.95 10.40 13.79
N ASN A 247 16.92 9.07 13.95
CA ASN A 247 17.94 8.23 13.32
C ASN A 247 17.71 8.18 11.81
N SER A 248 18.76 7.86 11.05
CA SER A 248 18.66 7.78 9.60
C SER A 248 17.88 6.54 9.15
N ASP A 249 16.68 6.75 8.63
CA ASP A 249 15.83 5.74 7.97
C ASP A 249 15.22 6.33 6.68
N PRO A 250 16.04 6.55 5.63
CA PRO A 250 15.60 7.19 4.41
C PRO A 250 14.61 6.33 3.64
N TYR A 251 13.55 6.95 3.12
CA TYR A 251 12.56 6.23 2.32
C TYR A 251 13.03 6.01 0.87
N TYR A 252 12.73 4.85 0.31
CA TYR A 252 13.07 4.49 -1.06
C TYR A 252 12.05 3.50 -1.64
N VAL A 253 11.83 3.59 -2.94
CA VAL A 253 10.92 2.70 -3.69
C VAL A 253 11.53 2.34 -5.03
N SER A 254 11.02 1.28 -5.65
CA SER A 254 11.32 0.95 -7.03
C SER A 254 10.04 0.78 -7.84
N ILE A 255 10.10 1.22 -9.11
CA ILE A 255 9.09 0.92 -10.12
C ILE A 255 9.77 0.37 -11.37
N ASP A 256 9.12 -0.56 -12.05
CA ASP A 256 9.57 -1.02 -13.35
C ASP A 256 9.42 0.12 -14.39
N LEU A 257 10.26 0.10 -15.42
CA LEU A 257 10.24 1.15 -16.44
C LEU A 257 8.98 1.14 -17.31
N GLU A 258 8.17 0.07 -17.29
CA GLU A 258 6.88 0.05 -17.97
C GLU A 258 5.85 0.88 -17.19
N THR A 259 5.76 0.71 -15.87
CA THR A 259 5.03 1.58 -14.96
C THR A 259 5.51 3.04 -15.09
N ALA A 260 6.82 3.28 -15.18
CA ALA A 260 7.36 4.63 -15.39
C ALA A 260 6.93 5.24 -16.74
N ARG A 261 6.74 4.42 -17.78
CA ARG A 261 6.27 4.89 -19.09
C ARG A 261 4.75 5.02 -19.18
N HIS A 262 4.01 4.56 -18.18
CA HIS A 262 2.56 4.64 -18.21
C HIS A 262 2.09 6.10 -18.36
N PRO A 263 1.09 6.40 -19.21
CA PRO A 263 0.68 7.79 -19.50
C PRO A 263 0.21 8.61 -18.30
N GLN A 264 -0.16 7.95 -17.20
CA GLN A 264 -0.60 8.59 -15.95
C GLN A 264 0.49 8.59 -14.85
N THR A 265 1.70 8.12 -15.13
CA THR A 265 2.82 8.24 -14.18
C THR A 265 3.48 9.60 -14.34
N LEU A 266 3.49 10.39 -13.26
CA LEU A 266 4.12 11.71 -13.22
C LEU A 266 5.24 11.75 -12.19
N LEU A 267 6.27 12.53 -12.51
CA LEU A 267 7.06 13.23 -11.52
C LEU A 267 6.31 14.53 -11.20
N ALA A 268 5.47 14.47 -10.16
CA ALA A 268 4.59 15.56 -9.79
C ALA A 268 5.36 16.65 -9.04
N THR A 269 5.10 17.90 -9.41
CA THR A 269 5.66 19.12 -8.80
C THR A 269 4.57 20.01 -8.20
N HIS A 270 3.31 19.76 -8.54
CA HIS A 270 2.14 20.53 -8.14
C HIS A 270 1.01 19.64 -7.62
N GLN A 271 0.22 20.18 -6.69
CA GLN A 271 -1.05 19.64 -6.22
C GLN A 271 -2.06 20.78 -6.09
N GLY A 272 -3.28 20.60 -6.63
CA GLY A 272 -4.34 21.60 -6.56
C GLY A 272 -4.00 22.91 -7.28
N GLY A 273 -3.23 22.83 -8.37
CA GLY A 273 -2.79 24.00 -9.13
C GLY A 273 -1.71 24.85 -8.45
N ARG A 274 -1.13 24.37 -7.33
CA ARG A 274 -0.06 25.05 -6.59
C ARG A 274 1.16 24.14 -6.45
N PRO A 275 2.38 24.69 -6.29
CA PRO A 275 3.55 23.89 -5.97
C PRO A 275 3.27 23.00 -4.75
N LEU A 276 3.86 21.80 -4.75
CA LEU A 276 3.74 20.87 -3.63
C LEU A 276 4.17 21.55 -2.32
N THR A 277 3.47 21.24 -1.24
CA THR A 277 3.91 21.58 0.11
C THR A 277 4.96 20.56 0.58
N LEU A 278 5.74 20.92 1.60
CA LEU A 278 6.70 20.00 2.23
C LEU A 278 6.03 18.67 2.62
N ALA A 279 4.90 18.73 3.33
CA ALA A 279 4.13 17.57 3.77
C ALA A 279 3.67 16.65 2.62
N HIS A 280 3.49 17.20 1.41
CA HIS A 280 3.08 16.44 0.24
C HIS A 280 4.23 16.06 -0.68
N GLY A 281 5.47 16.28 -0.25
CA GLY A 281 6.66 15.84 -0.96
C GLY A 281 7.12 16.83 -2.01
N ALA A 282 7.11 18.12 -1.70
CA ALA A 282 7.88 19.11 -2.45
C ALA A 282 9.35 18.65 -2.67
N PRO A 283 10.10 19.32 -3.54
CA PRO A 283 9.58 19.96 -4.74
C PRO A 283 9.13 18.92 -5.79
N LEU A 284 9.43 17.64 -5.57
CA LEU A 284 9.20 16.55 -6.51
C LEU A 284 8.74 15.28 -5.79
N ARG A 285 7.66 14.67 -6.28
CA ARG A 285 7.19 13.35 -5.83
C ARG A 285 6.90 12.45 -7.01
N LEU A 286 6.90 11.15 -6.78
CA LEU A 286 6.32 10.19 -7.71
C LEU A 286 4.80 10.18 -7.55
N LEU A 287 4.11 10.21 -8.69
CA LEU A 287 2.70 9.87 -8.82
C LEU A 287 2.57 8.70 -9.78
N ALA A 288 2.06 7.59 -9.27
CA ALA A 288 1.88 6.33 -9.93
C ALA A 288 0.48 5.81 -9.52
N PRO A 289 -0.61 6.24 -10.19
CA PRO A 289 -1.96 6.08 -9.65
C PRO A 289 -2.54 4.67 -9.82
N MET A 290 -1.90 3.81 -10.63
CA MET A 290 -2.17 2.37 -10.68
C MET A 290 -1.40 1.58 -9.60
N LYS A 291 -0.71 2.27 -8.68
CA LYS A 291 0.00 1.67 -7.55
C LYS A 291 -0.53 2.27 -6.24
N LEU A 292 -0.39 1.51 -5.15
CA LEU A 292 -0.73 1.98 -3.81
C LEU A 292 0.11 3.18 -3.38
N GLY A 293 -0.42 3.92 -2.40
CA GLY A 293 0.17 5.16 -1.87
C GLY A 293 1.62 5.01 -1.41
N LEU A 294 2.02 3.82 -0.96
CA LEU A 294 3.40 3.53 -0.57
C LEU A 294 4.38 3.71 -1.74
N LYS A 295 4.03 3.30 -2.97
CA LYS A 295 4.88 3.50 -4.15
C LYS A 295 4.98 4.97 -4.59
N ASN A 296 4.06 5.82 -4.12
CA ASN A 296 3.99 7.24 -4.51
C ASN A 296 4.92 8.10 -3.63
N ILE A 297 6.23 7.80 -3.69
CA ILE A 297 7.31 8.39 -2.88
C ILE A 297 7.34 9.94 -2.94
N LYS A 298 7.56 10.57 -1.79
CA LYS A 298 7.63 12.02 -1.58
C LYS A 298 9.07 12.53 -1.60
N ALA A 299 9.28 13.82 -1.85
CA ALA A 299 10.58 14.50 -1.73
C ALA A 299 11.74 13.72 -2.39
N VAL A 300 11.55 13.35 -3.66
CA VAL A 300 12.49 12.54 -4.42
C VAL A 300 13.80 13.32 -4.62
N THR A 301 14.93 12.69 -4.34
CA THR A 301 16.27 13.27 -4.53
C THR A 301 17.10 12.53 -5.56
N ASP A 302 16.78 11.25 -5.81
CA ASP A 302 17.56 10.40 -6.70
C ASP A 302 16.65 9.53 -7.55
N VAL A 303 16.98 9.42 -8.84
CA VAL A 303 16.46 8.41 -9.76
C VAL A 303 17.64 7.64 -10.34
N ALA A 304 17.72 6.35 -10.03
CA ALA A 304 18.76 5.47 -10.54
C ALA A 304 18.15 4.36 -11.39
N TYR A 305 18.62 4.26 -12.62
CA TYR A 305 18.22 3.20 -13.54
C TYR A 305 19.03 1.94 -13.32
N THR A 306 18.35 0.81 -13.08
CA THR A 306 18.99 -0.49 -12.81
C THR A 306 18.45 -1.60 -13.69
N ALA A 307 19.31 -2.58 -14.02
CA ALA A 307 18.92 -3.79 -14.75
C ALA A 307 18.17 -4.79 -13.85
N GLN A 308 18.62 -4.93 -12.61
CA GLN A 308 18.02 -5.79 -11.60
C GLN A 308 17.04 -5.00 -10.74
N GLU A 309 16.01 -5.68 -10.23
CA GLU A 309 15.02 -5.09 -9.34
C GLU A 309 15.72 -4.56 -8.07
N PRO A 310 15.65 -3.24 -7.81
CA PRO A 310 16.23 -2.66 -6.62
C PRO A 310 15.35 -2.96 -5.40
N PRO A 311 15.94 -2.95 -4.19
CA PRO A 311 15.17 -3.08 -2.97
C PRO A 311 14.09 -1.99 -2.85
N ASP A 312 12.95 -2.36 -2.26
CA ASP A 312 11.85 -1.47 -1.94
C ASP A 312 11.57 -1.50 -0.43
N TYR A 313 11.39 -0.32 0.17
CA TYR A 313 11.39 -0.14 1.62
C TYR A 313 10.32 -0.99 2.33
N TRP A 314 9.08 -1.01 1.82
CA TRP A 314 7.99 -1.75 2.45
C TRP A 314 7.97 -3.21 2.02
N SER A 315 8.42 -3.53 0.80
CA SER A 315 8.56 -4.93 0.35
C SER A 315 9.52 -5.70 1.25
N GLN A 316 10.67 -5.10 1.63
CA GLN A 316 11.60 -5.69 2.60
C GLN A 316 10.99 -5.94 3.99
N ARG A 317 9.88 -5.26 4.29
CA ARG A 317 9.14 -5.35 5.55
C ARG A 317 7.86 -6.20 5.42
N GLY A 318 7.70 -6.91 4.30
CA GLY A 318 6.66 -7.91 4.10
C GLY A 318 5.39 -7.44 3.41
N TYR A 319 5.39 -6.24 2.80
CA TYR A 319 4.35 -5.81 1.88
C TYR A 319 4.55 -6.45 0.49
N SER A 320 3.48 -6.47 -0.32
CA SER A 320 3.52 -6.97 -1.71
C SER A 320 4.59 -6.20 -2.49
N LYS A 321 5.24 -6.86 -3.44
CA LYS A 321 6.18 -6.17 -4.35
C LYS A 321 5.40 -5.45 -5.46
N TYR A 322 4.27 -6.02 -5.85
CA TYR A 322 3.46 -5.58 -6.98
C TYR A 322 2.72 -4.27 -6.67
N ASP A 323 2.09 -4.21 -5.49
CA ASP A 323 1.35 -3.05 -4.96
C ASP A 323 0.47 -2.33 -6.00
N GLY A 324 -0.06 -3.07 -6.98
CA GLY A 324 -0.94 -2.57 -8.04
C GLY A 324 -2.40 -2.51 -7.60
N LEU A 325 -3.14 -1.56 -8.18
CA LEU A 325 -4.56 -1.28 -7.92
C LEU A 325 -5.47 -1.72 -9.04
#